data_AF-A0A9Q0NVW6-F1
#
_entry.id   AF-A0A9Q0NVW6-F1
#
_cell.length_a   1.000
_cell.length_b   1.000
_cell.length_c   1.000
_cell.angle_alpha   90.00
_cell.angle_beta   90.00
_cell.angle_gamma   90.00
#
_symmetry.space_group_name_H-M   'P 1'
#
loop_
_entity.id
_entity.type
_entity.pdbx_description
1 polymer ?
#
loop_
_entity_poly.entity_id
_entity_poly.type
_entity_poly.pdbx_seq_one_letter_code
_entity_poly.pdbx_strand_id
1 'polypeptide(L)'
;MGCSFSGLNALYGAVNGGGDVWINDNRFRIVRQLGEGGFAYVFLVKEVVNASSPASGGGAIAGGLSKKVKDKSHLSGDGTYAMKKVLIQNNEQLELVREEIHVSSLFNHPNLLPLLDHAIIAVKAAQEGSWNHEAYLLFPVHLDGTLLDNSTAMKAKKEFFSTTDVLHIFQQLCAGLKHMHNLDPSYAHNDVKPGNVLLTHKQGQSPLAILMDFGSARPAKRQIRSRSEALQLQEWASEHCSAPFRAPELWDCPSHADIDERTDIWSLGCTLYAVM
;
A
#
# COMPACT_ATOMS: atom_id res chain seq x y z
N MET A 1 -29.65 -22.10 -7.58
CA MET A 1 -30.43 -20.84 -7.52
C MET A 1 -29.45 -19.71 -7.72
N GLY A 2 -29.48 -19.09 -8.91
CA GLY A 2 -28.51 -18.08 -9.32
C GLY A 2 -28.83 -16.72 -8.70
N CYS A 3 -27.86 -16.17 -7.96
CA CYS A 3 -27.91 -14.79 -7.51
C CYS A 3 -27.15 -13.92 -8.52
N SER A 4 -27.89 -13.39 -9.50
CA SER A 4 -27.47 -12.24 -10.29
C SER A 4 -27.60 -10.98 -9.43
N PHE A 5 -26.57 -10.64 -8.66
CA PHE A 5 -26.46 -9.31 -8.07
C PHE A 5 -25.84 -8.36 -9.08
N SER A 6 -26.69 -7.58 -9.74
CA SER A 6 -26.30 -6.44 -10.56
C SER A 6 -25.55 -5.41 -9.71
N GLY A 7 -24.22 -5.36 -9.84
CA GLY A 7 -23.34 -4.41 -9.15
C GLY A 7 -23.65 -2.92 -9.39
N LEU A 8 -24.51 -2.60 -10.36
CA LEU A 8 -24.92 -1.22 -10.68
C LEU A 8 -25.71 -0.51 -9.58
N ASN A 9 -26.51 -1.20 -8.76
CA ASN A 9 -27.27 -0.53 -7.69
C ASN A 9 -26.44 -0.22 -6.45
N ALA A 10 -25.24 -0.79 -6.31
CA ALA A 10 -24.29 -0.41 -5.26
C ALA A 10 -23.45 0.82 -5.65
N LEU A 11 -23.44 1.21 -6.94
CA LEU A 11 -22.46 2.12 -7.52
C LEU A 11 -22.84 3.61 -7.48
N TYR A 12 -24.11 3.98 -7.45
CA TYR A 12 -24.48 5.41 -7.32
C TYR A 12 -24.27 5.97 -5.90
N GLY A 13 -24.09 5.11 -4.89
CA GLY A 13 -23.77 5.51 -3.52
C GLY A 13 -22.28 5.40 -3.13
N ALA A 14 -21.46 4.71 -3.94
CA ALA A 14 -20.08 4.40 -3.58
C ALA A 14 -19.13 5.60 -3.73
N VAL A 15 -19.45 6.54 -4.63
CA VAL A 15 -18.71 7.83 -4.75
C VAL A 15 -19.16 8.82 -3.66
N ASN A 16 -20.31 8.59 -3.01
CA ASN A 16 -20.93 9.50 -2.03
C ASN A 16 -21.03 8.94 -0.60
N GLY A 17 -20.26 7.90 -0.25
CA GLY A 17 -20.21 7.41 1.14
C GLY A 17 -21.53 6.81 1.65
N GLY A 18 -21.93 5.65 1.14
CA GLY A 18 -23.10 4.93 1.67
C GLY A 18 -23.24 3.46 1.30
N GLY A 19 -22.23 2.83 0.71
CA GLY A 19 -22.29 1.43 0.24
C GLY A 19 -21.54 0.44 1.13
N ASP A 20 -22.03 -0.80 1.15
CA ASP A 20 -21.28 -1.93 1.70
C ASP A 20 -20.53 -2.65 0.56
N VAL A 21 -19.31 -3.09 0.84
CA VAL A 21 -18.41 -3.81 -0.06
C VAL A 21 -18.07 -5.16 0.55
N TRP A 22 -17.94 -6.17 -0.30
CA TRP A 22 -17.52 -7.51 0.10
C TRP A 22 -16.11 -7.77 -0.40
N ILE A 23 -15.23 -8.23 0.50
CA ILE A 23 -13.92 -8.76 0.17
C ILE A 23 -13.92 -10.21 0.66
N ASN A 24 -14.02 -11.14 -0.29
CA ASN A 24 -14.29 -12.55 0.00
C ASN A 24 -15.54 -12.70 0.89
N ASP A 25 -15.39 -13.35 2.05
CA ASP A 25 -16.50 -13.61 2.98
C ASP A 25 -16.77 -12.45 3.96
N ASN A 26 -15.99 -11.37 3.89
CA ASN A 26 -16.04 -10.26 4.84
C ASN A 26 -16.76 -9.04 4.24
N ARG A 27 -17.69 -8.47 5.00
CA ARG A 27 -18.46 -7.29 4.61
C ARG A 27 -17.93 -6.05 5.31
N PHE A 28 -17.73 -4.99 4.55
CA PHE A 28 -17.25 -3.71 5.04
C PHE A 28 -18.18 -2.59 4.60
N ARG A 29 -18.48 -1.65 5.48
CA ARG A 29 -19.19 -0.41 5.16
C ARG A 29 -18.19 0.69 4.80
N ILE A 30 -18.39 1.36 3.67
CA ILE A 30 -17.60 2.55 3.33
C ILE A 30 -18.00 3.68 4.27
N VAL A 31 -17.02 4.25 4.97
CA VAL A 31 -17.22 5.38 5.89
C VAL A 31 -16.95 6.70 5.17
N ARG A 32 -15.77 6.82 4.55
CA ARG A 32 -15.37 8.01 3.76
C ARG A 32 -14.19 7.68 2.85
N GLN A 33 -13.98 8.50 1.83
CA GLN A 33 -12.75 8.47 1.03
C GLN A 33 -11.59 9.11 1.82
N LEU A 34 -10.41 8.50 1.73
CA LEU A 34 -9.15 8.98 2.31
C LEU A 34 -8.25 9.62 1.25
N GLY A 35 -8.29 9.13 0.01
CA GLY A 35 -7.50 9.67 -1.10
C GLY A 35 -7.86 9.05 -2.44
N GLU A 36 -7.33 9.64 -3.52
CA GLU A 36 -7.44 9.13 -4.89
C GLU A 36 -6.16 9.41 -5.69
N GLY A 37 -5.90 8.59 -6.69
CA GLY A 37 -4.80 8.76 -7.63
C GLY A 37 -4.96 7.85 -8.84
N GLY A 38 -4.96 8.44 -10.05
CA GLY A 38 -5.13 7.69 -11.30
C GLY A 38 -6.41 6.86 -11.31
N PHE A 39 -6.26 5.53 -11.30
CA PHE A 39 -7.37 4.56 -11.28
C PHE A 39 -7.63 3.95 -9.90
N ALA A 40 -6.98 4.45 -8.85
CA ALA A 40 -7.06 3.95 -7.49
C ALA A 40 -7.73 4.95 -6.54
N TYR A 41 -8.57 4.42 -5.66
CA TYR A 41 -9.27 5.17 -4.62
C TYR A 41 -9.03 4.47 -3.28
N VAL A 42 -8.75 5.23 -2.23
CA VAL A 42 -8.55 4.70 -0.88
C VAL A 42 -9.71 5.14 0.00
N PHE A 43 -10.34 4.20 0.67
CA PHE A 43 -11.48 4.43 1.55
C PHE A 43 -11.19 3.98 2.97
N LEU A 44 -11.69 4.74 3.94
CA LEU A 44 -11.91 4.25 5.29
C LEU A 44 -13.13 3.35 5.27
N VAL A 45 -12.98 2.11 5.71
CA VAL A 45 -14.08 1.15 5.78
C VAL A 45 -14.20 0.57 7.19
N LYS A 46 -15.40 0.12 7.56
CA LYS A 46 -15.68 -0.50 8.86
C LYS A 46 -16.25 -1.89 8.67
N GLU A 47 -15.64 -2.90 9.29
CA GLU A 47 -16.13 -4.28 9.25
C GLU A 47 -17.55 -4.36 9.84
N VAL A 48 -18.45 -5.01 9.10
CA VAL A 48 -19.82 -5.25 9.52
C VAL A 48 -19.90 -6.65 10.12
N VAL A 49 -19.90 -6.73 11.45
CA VAL A 49 -19.96 -8.02 12.14
C VAL A 49 -21.42 -8.48 12.28
N ASN A 50 -21.74 -9.66 11.76
CA ASN A 50 -23.06 -10.27 11.96
C ASN A 50 -23.17 -10.75 13.42
N ALA A 51 -24.22 -10.32 14.12
CA ALA A 51 -24.48 -10.59 15.54
C ALA A 51 -24.76 -12.07 15.90
N SER A 52 -24.52 -13.02 15.00
CA SER A 52 -24.84 -14.44 15.16
C SER A 52 -23.70 -15.33 15.69
N SER A 53 -22.58 -14.75 16.13
CA SER A 53 -21.52 -15.50 16.85
C SER A 53 -21.51 -15.10 18.34
N PRO A 54 -21.67 -16.03 19.31
CA PRO A 54 -21.78 -15.66 20.71
C PRO A 54 -20.50 -15.02 21.23
N ALA A 55 -20.63 -13.84 21.83
CA ALA A 55 -19.56 -13.19 22.58
C ALA A 55 -19.34 -13.96 23.89
N SER A 56 -18.36 -14.87 23.90
CA SER A 56 -17.83 -15.42 25.15
C SER A 56 -16.80 -14.44 25.73
N GLY A 57 -17.27 -13.52 26.58
CA GLY A 57 -16.47 -12.80 27.58
C GLY A 57 -15.54 -11.70 27.06
N GLY A 58 -15.96 -10.44 27.23
CA GLY A 58 -15.08 -9.27 27.47
C GLY A 58 -14.04 -8.84 26.41
N GLY A 59 -13.93 -9.53 25.27
CA GLY A 59 -13.00 -9.21 24.19
C GLY A 59 -13.71 -8.78 22.90
N ALA A 60 -13.04 -7.97 22.08
CA ALA A 60 -13.53 -7.40 20.82
C ALA A 60 -14.37 -8.38 19.98
N ILE A 61 -15.45 -7.87 19.38
CA ILE A 61 -16.37 -8.63 18.52
C ILE A 61 -15.58 -9.16 17.32
N ALA A 62 -15.24 -10.45 17.33
CA ALA A 62 -14.39 -11.06 16.33
C ALA A 62 -15.14 -11.23 15.00
N GLY A 63 -14.96 -10.28 14.08
CA GLY A 63 -15.43 -10.37 12.70
C GLY A 63 -14.71 -11.46 11.89
N GLY A 64 -15.18 -11.76 10.68
CA GLY A 64 -14.62 -12.83 9.84
C GLY A 64 -13.15 -12.60 9.47
N LEU A 65 -12.72 -11.33 9.39
CA LEU A 65 -11.33 -10.96 9.12
C LEU A 65 -10.38 -11.45 10.23
N SER A 66 -10.84 -11.42 11.48
CA SER A 66 -10.07 -11.87 12.63
C SER A 66 -9.69 -13.36 12.55
N LYS A 67 -10.37 -14.18 11.73
CA LYS A 67 -10.01 -15.59 11.52
C LYS A 67 -8.87 -15.77 10.51
N LYS A 68 -8.73 -14.85 9.56
CA LYS A 68 -7.69 -14.88 8.51
C LYS A 68 -6.37 -14.25 8.94
N VAL A 69 -6.43 -13.13 9.66
CA VAL A 69 -5.21 -12.35 9.97
C VAL A 69 -4.38 -13.07 11.05
N LYS A 70 -3.12 -13.38 10.70
CA LYS A 70 -2.16 -14.06 11.58
C LYS A 70 -1.73 -13.18 12.75
N ASP A 71 -1.28 -11.95 12.46
CA ASP A 71 -0.89 -10.99 13.48
C ASP A 71 -2.08 -10.11 13.90
N LYS A 72 -2.57 -10.34 15.12
CA LYS A 72 -3.72 -9.63 15.68
C LYS A 72 -3.45 -8.15 15.93
N SER A 73 -2.18 -7.72 15.97
CA SER A 73 -1.83 -6.31 16.15
C SER A 73 -2.26 -5.43 14.97
N HIS A 74 -2.54 -6.05 13.82
CA HIS A 74 -3.05 -5.37 12.63
C HIS A 74 -4.58 -5.19 12.61
N LEU A 75 -5.30 -5.79 13.56
CA LEU A 75 -6.74 -5.63 13.66
C LEU A 75 -7.05 -4.34 14.43
N SER A 76 -7.90 -3.48 13.86
CA SER A 76 -8.34 -2.29 14.58
C SER A 76 -9.36 -2.68 15.66
N GLY A 77 -9.22 -2.12 16.86
CA GLY A 77 -10.14 -2.35 17.97
C GLY A 77 -11.57 -1.88 17.71
N ASP A 78 -11.76 -0.92 16.81
CA ASP A 78 -13.08 -0.41 16.40
C ASP A 78 -13.58 -1.01 15.07
N GLY A 79 -12.82 -1.94 14.49
CA GLY A 79 -13.11 -2.61 13.22
C GLY A 79 -12.91 -1.74 11.98
N THR A 80 -12.17 -0.64 12.06
CA THR A 80 -11.85 0.21 10.90
C THR A 80 -10.57 -0.21 10.17
N TYR A 81 -10.58 -0.05 8.84
CA TYR A 81 -9.51 -0.45 7.94
C TYR A 81 -9.40 0.52 6.77
N ALA A 82 -8.27 0.49 6.06
CA ALA A 82 -8.09 1.18 4.79
C ALA A 82 -8.32 0.19 3.65
N MET A 83 -9.15 0.56 2.67
CA MET A 83 -9.43 -0.25 1.49
C MET A 83 -9.02 0.51 0.23
N LYS A 84 -8.05 -0.01 -0.51
CA LYS A 84 -7.68 0.47 -1.84
C LYS A 84 -8.56 -0.24 -2.88
N LYS A 85 -9.36 0.52 -3.62
CA LYS A 85 -10.12 0.08 -4.80
C LYS A 85 -9.37 0.51 -6.05
N VAL A 86 -9.10 -0.42 -6.96
CA VAL A 86 -8.44 -0.15 -8.25
C VAL A 86 -9.39 -0.51 -9.39
N LEU A 87 -9.62 0.43 -10.30
CA LEU A 87 -10.35 0.21 -11.54
C LEU A 87 -9.41 -0.35 -12.61
N ILE A 88 -9.74 -1.51 -13.18
CA ILE A 88 -8.88 -2.22 -14.13
C ILE A 88 -9.58 -2.23 -15.50
N GLN A 89 -8.95 -1.57 -16.46
CA GLN A 89 -9.48 -1.32 -17.80
C GLN A 89 -8.84 -2.21 -18.87
N ASN A 90 -7.67 -2.76 -18.61
CA ASN A 90 -6.94 -3.61 -19.55
C ASN A 90 -6.14 -4.71 -18.82
N ASN A 91 -5.59 -5.65 -19.59
CA ASN A 91 -4.83 -6.78 -19.03
C ASN A 91 -3.51 -6.35 -18.38
N GLU A 92 -2.87 -5.29 -18.87
CA GLU A 92 -1.61 -4.79 -18.30
C GLU A 92 -1.82 -4.30 -16.86
N GLN A 93 -2.86 -3.49 -16.63
CA GLN A 93 -3.27 -3.06 -15.29
C GLN A 93 -3.66 -4.24 -14.39
N LEU A 94 -4.27 -5.29 -14.95
CA LEU A 94 -4.60 -6.50 -14.20
C LEU A 94 -3.34 -7.20 -13.69
N GLU A 95 -2.33 -7.34 -14.56
CA GLU A 95 -1.05 -7.96 -14.18
C GLU A 95 -0.29 -7.10 -13.16
N LEU A 96 -0.27 -5.77 -13.30
CA LEU A 96 0.33 -4.87 -12.31
C LEU A 96 -0.32 -5.02 -10.93
N VAL A 97 -1.65 -5.10 -10.86
CA VAL A 97 -2.36 -5.30 -9.58
C VAL A 97 -2.12 -6.69 -9.01
N ARG A 98 -2.03 -7.73 -9.85
CA ARG A 98 -1.68 -9.09 -9.42
C ARG A 98 -0.28 -9.14 -8.83
N GLU A 99 0.68 -8.45 -9.46
CA GLU A 99 2.05 -8.36 -8.96
C GLU A 99 2.09 -7.58 -7.63
N GLU A 100 1.39 -6.44 -7.52
CA GLU A 100 1.29 -5.68 -6.26
C GLU A 100 0.75 -6.57 -5.11
N ILE A 101 -0.31 -7.33 -5.37
CA ILE A 101 -0.89 -8.27 -4.40
C ILE A 101 0.12 -9.37 -4.04
N HIS A 102 0.77 -9.95 -5.04
CA HIS A 102 1.76 -11.00 -4.84
C HIS A 102 2.92 -10.50 -3.97
N VAL A 103 3.55 -9.40 -4.36
CA VAL A 103 4.70 -8.82 -3.66
C VAL A 103 4.31 -8.38 -2.25
N SER A 104 3.16 -7.73 -2.07
CA SER A 104 2.66 -7.35 -0.73
C SER A 104 2.47 -8.56 0.19
N SER A 105 2.12 -9.73 -0.35
CA SER A 105 1.94 -10.95 0.42
C SER A 105 3.24 -11.61 0.90
N LEU A 106 4.39 -11.22 0.33
CA LEU A 106 5.71 -11.75 0.70
C LEU A 106 6.24 -11.16 2.01
N PHE A 107 5.76 -9.97 2.39
CA PHE A 107 6.32 -9.21 3.49
C PHE A 107 5.56 -9.42 4.79
N ASN A 108 6.30 -9.65 5.88
CA ASN A 108 5.74 -9.70 7.23
C ASN A 108 6.73 -9.05 8.21
N HIS A 109 6.56 -7.74 8.41
CA HIS A 109 7.45 -6.94 9.23
C HIS A 109 6.70 -5.73 9.81
N PRO A 110 6.95 -5.32 11.08
CA PRO A 110 6.22 -4.21 11.72
C PRO A 110 6.36 -2.85 11.02
N ASN A 111 7.40 -2.67 10.19
CA ASN A 111 7.65 -1.44 9.44
C ASN A 111 7.29 -1.54 7.94
N LEU A 112 6.57 -2.58 7.53
CA LEU A 112 6.02 -2.75 6.18
C LEU A 112 4.51 -2.95 6.29
N LEU A 113 3.72 -2.22 5.50
CA LEU A 113 2.25 -2.27 5.59
C LEU A 113 1.74 -3.65 5.14
N PRO A 114 1.08 -4.44 6.01
CA PRO A 114 0.64 -5.78 5.64
C PRO A 114 -0.66 -5.73 4.81
N LEU A 115 -0.74 -6.59 3.79
CA LEU A 115 -1.99 -6.86 3.08
C LEU A 115 -2.85 -7.84 3.89
N LEU A 116 -4.01 -7.40 4.38
CA LEU A 116 -4.90 -8.20 5.24
C LEU A 116 -5.80 -9.13 4.45
N ASP A 117 -6.37 -8.65 3.34
CA ASP A 117 -7.20 -9.41 2.43
C ASP A 117 -7.24 -8.72 1.07
N HIS A 118 -7.63 -9.46 0.04
CA HIS A 118 -7.85 -8.88 -1.29
C HIS A 118 -8.89 -9.65 -2.10
N ALA A 119 -9.43 -9.01 -3.13
CA ALA A 119 -10.29 -9.63 -4.13
C ALA A 119 -10.15 -8.93 -5.48
N ILE A 120 -10.24 -9.69 -6.57
CA ILE A 120 -10.39 -9.16 -7.93
C ILE A 120 -11.72 -9.67 -8.46
N ILE A 121 -12.61 -8.76 -8.87
CA ILE A 121 -13.96 -9.07 -9.35
C ILE A 121 -14.14 -8.61 -10.78
N ALA A 122 -14.84 -9.41 -11.59
CA ALA A 122 -15.28 -9.00 -12.91
C ALA A 122 -16.53 -8.13 -12.80
N VAL A 123 -16.53 -7.00 -13.50
CA VAL A 123 -17.63 -6.02 -13.51
C VAL A 123 -18.09 -5.80 -14.95
N LYS A 124 -19.40 -5.88 -15.18
CA LYS A 124 -19.98 -5.68 -16.50
C LYS A 124 -19.68 -4.26 -16.97
N ALA A 125 -19.04 -4.11 -18.13
CA ALA A 125 -18.74 -2.80 -18.69
C ALA A 125 -20.02 -2.11 -19.21
N ALA A 126 -19.93 -0.79 -19.44
CA ALA A 126 -21.02 -0.02 -20.04
C ALA A 126 -21.30 -0.44 -21.50
N GLN A 127 -20.29 -0.98 -22.20
CA GLN A 127 -20.45 -1.54 -23.54
C GLN A 127 -20.93 -2.99 -23.48
N GLU A 128 -21.94 -3.30 -24.29
CA GLU A 128 -22.56 -4.61 -24.36
C GLU A 128 -21.55 -5.68 -24.79
N GLY A 129 -21.32 -6.69 -23.94
CA GLY A 129 -20.38 -7.79 -24.20
C GLY A 129 -18.96 -7.61 -23.66
N SER A 130 -18.61 -6.46 -23.06
CA SER A 130 -17.30 -6.25 -22.43
C SER A 130 -17.36 -6.35 -20.90
N TRP A 131 -16.27 -6.84 -20.29
CA TRP A 131 -16.09 -6.96 -18.84
C TRP A 131 -14.82 -6.23 -18.43
N ASN A 132 -14.93 -5.37 -17.42
CA ASN A 132 -13.80 -4.76 -16.73
C ASN A 132 -13.51 -5.55 -15.45
N HIS A 133 -12.40 -5.25 -14.78
CA HIS A 133 -12.14 -5.78 -13.45
C HIS A 133 -12.07 -4.65 -12.42
N GLU A 134 -12.36 -4.97 -11.18
CA GLU A 134 -12.06 -4.12 -10.04
C GLU A 134 -11.27 -4.95 -9.02
N ALA A 135 -10.24 -4.35 -8.43
CA ALA A 135 -9.52 -4.96 -7.33
C ALA A 135 -9.75 -4.21 -6.03
N TYR A 136 -9.79 -4.96 -4.93
CA TYR A 136 -9.98 -4.48 -3.58
C TYR A 136 -8.85 -5.03 -2.73
N LEU A 137 -8.05 -4.16 -2.13
CA LEU A 137 -6.95 -4.51 -1.23
C LEU A 137 -7.23 -3.88 0.14
N LEU A 138 -7.16 -4.69 1.19
CA LEU A 138 -7.49 -4.28 2.56
C LEU A 138 -6.21 -4.20 3.42
N PHE A 139 -6.06 -3.10 4.14
CA PHE A 139 -4.90 -2.79 4.97
C PHE A 139 -5.31 -2.31 6.37
N PRO A 140 -4.42 -2.38 7.37
CA PRO A 140 -4.60 -1.63 8.61
C PRO A 140 -4.72 -0.13 8.31
N VAL A 141 -5.56 0.58 9.07
CA VAL A 141 -5.70 2.03 8.91
C VAL A 141 -4.71 2.77 9.81
N HIS A 142 -4.01 3.74 9.23
CA HIS A 142 -3.13 4.68 9.94
C HIS A 142 -3.62 6.10 9.69
N LEU A 143 -4.32 6.68 10.68
CA LEU A 143 -5.03 7.96 10.54
C LEU A 143 -4.15 9.18 10.78
N ASP A 144 -2.94 9.01 11.31
CA ASP A 144 -2.00 10.11 11.51
C ASP A 144 -1.33 10.56 10.20
N GLY A 145 -1.68 9.94 9.07
CA GLY A 145 -1.23 10.31 7.74
C GLY A 145 0.20 9.87 7.45
N THR A 146 0.73 10.42 6.35
CA THR A 146 2.08 10.12 5.87
C THR A 146 3.13 11.02 6.53
N LEU A 147 4.40 10.64 6.42
CA LEU A 147 5.53 11.46 6.82
C LEU A 147 5.55 12.78 6.03
N LEU A 148 5.12 12.78 4.77
CA LEU A 148 4.92 13.99 3.98
C LEU A 148 3.84 14.92 4.56
N ASP A 149 2.69 14.37 4.94
CA ASP A 149 1.58 15.14 5.53
C ASP A 149 2.03 15.80 6.84
N ASN A 150 2.69 15.02 7.70
CA ASN A 150 3.21 15.49 8.99
C ASN A 150 4.29 16.57 8.80
N SER A 151 5.27 16.34 7.92
CA SER A 151 6.31 17.33 7.61
C SER A 151 5.71 18.63 7.04
N THR A 152 4.72 18.53 6.16
CA THR A 152 4.01 19.69 5.60
C THR A 152 3.28 20.48 6.69
N ALA A 153 2.55 19.79 7.58
CA ALA A 153 1.84 20.41 8.68
C ALA A 153 2.79 21.09 9.69
N MET A 154 3.92 20.45 10.02
CA MET A 154 4.96 21.02 10.88
C MET A 154 5.61 22.26 10.24
N LYS A 155 5.97 22.17 8.96
CA LYS A 155 6.57 23.29 8.22
C LYS A 155 5.67 24.52 8.18
N ALA A 156 4.35 24.33 8.01
CA ALA A 156 3.37 25.42 8.08
C ALA A 156 3.35 26.13 9.44
N LYS A 157 3.71 25.42 10.51
CA LYS A 157 3.84 25.94 11.88
C LYS A 157 5.26 26.38 12.24
N LYS A 158 6.23 26.24 11.32
CA LYS A 158 7.67 26.41 11.58
C LYS A 158 8.21 25.45 12.65
N GLU A 159 7.63 24.27 12.72
CA GLU A 159 8.05 23.14 13.55
C GLU A 159 8.81 22.13 12.69
N PHE A 160 9.58 21.27 13.35
CA PHE A 160 10.34 20.18 12.74
C PHE A 160 10.28 18.95 13.64
N PHE A 161 10.50 17.78 13.07
CA PHE A 161 10.72 16.58 13.87
C PHE A 161 11.94 16.76 14.77
N SER A 162 11.88 16.22 15.98
CA SER A 162 13.06 16.16 16.83
C SER A 162 14.11 15.24 16.20
N THR A 163 15.40 15.48 16.44
CA THR A 163 16.46 14.59 15.97
C THR A 163 16.24 13.15 16.42
N THR A 164 15.72 12.95 17.63
CA THR A 164 15.37 11.63 18.16
C THR A 164 14.27 10.96 17.34
N ASP A 165 13.21 11.68 16.97
CA ASP A 165 12.14 11.12 16.13
C ASP A 165 12.63 10.79 14.73
N VAL A 166 13.44 11.67 14.13
CA VAL A 166 14.07 11.43 12.82
C VAL A 166 14.91 10.15 12.85
N LEU A 167 15.74 9.95 13.88
CA LEU A 167 16.55 8.74 14.03
C LEU A 167 15.69 7.48 14.21
N HIS A 168 14.61 7.54 14.99
CA HIS A 168 13.70 6.41 15.16
C HIS A 168 12.94 6.07 13.88
N ILE A 169 12.46 7.07 13.14
CA ILE A 169 11.81 6.87 11.84
C ILE A 169 12.82 6.22 10.88
N PHE A 170 14.04 6.77 10.78
CA PHE A 170 15.08 6.25 9.90
C PHE A 170 15.46 4.80 10.23
N GLN A 171 15.66 4.48 11.52
CA GLN A 171 15.95 3.13 11.98
C GLN A 171 14.86 2.12 11.58
N GLN A 172 13.59 2.51 11.70
CA GLN A 172 12.44 1.69 11.34
C GLN A 172 12.34 1.45 9.83
N LEU A 173 12.60 2.48 9.01
CA LEU A 173 12.66 2.33 7.56
C LEU A 173 13.81 1.43 7.13
N CYS A 174 14.99 1.57 7.74
CA CYS A 174 16.12 0.65 7.55
C CYS A 174 15.74 -0.80 7.89
N ALA A 175 14.99 -1.03 8.97
CA ALA A 175 14.55 -2.36 9.36
C ALA A 175 13.58 -2.97 8.33
N GLY A 176 12.62 -2.19 7.85
CA GLY A 176 11.69 -2.61 6.79
C GLY A 176 12.40 -2.93 5.47
N LEU A 177 13.28 -2.04 4.99
CA LEU A 177 14.04 -2.27 3.76
C LEU A 177 14.98 -3.46 3.90
N LYS A 178 15.68 -3.60 5.04
CA LYS A 178 16.50 -4.77 5.34
C LYS A 178 15.71 -6.07 5.28
N HIS A 179 14.44 -6.08 5.70
CA HIS A 179 13.58 -7.26 5.56
C HIS A 179 13.35 -7.61 4.08
N MET A 180 12.96 -6.65 3.24
CA MET A 180 12.75 -6.86 1.80
C MET A 180 14.04 -7.30 1.08
N HIS A 181 15.16 -6.65 1.40
CA HIS A 181 16.46 -6.87 0.76
C HIS A 181 17.07 -8.24 1.11
N ASN A 182 16.70 -8.83 2.26
CA ASN A 182 17.21 -10.14 2.71
C ASN A 182 16.35 -11.33 2.28
N LEU A 183 15.26 -11.13 1.55
CA LEU A 183 14.49 -12.24 0.97
C LEU A 183 15.30 -12.99 -0.10
N ASP A 184 14.87 -14.20 -0.43
CA ASP A 184 15.37 -14.96 -1.56
C ASP A 184 14.21 -15.33 -2.51
N PRO A 185 14.09 -14.68 -3.67
CA PRO A 185 14.94 -13.59 -4.16
C PRO A 185 14.75 -12.28 -3.38
N SER A 186 15.77 -11.41 -3.37
CA SER A 186 15.73 -10.09 -2.74
C SER A 186 14.82 -9.14 -3.51
N TYR A 187 14.05 -8.29 -2.83
CA TYR A 187 13.16 -7.29 -3.45
C TYR A 187 13.62 -5.87 -3.15
N ALA A 188 13.50 -4.96 -4.12
CA ALA A 188 13.67 -3.53 -3.94
C ALA A 188 12.30 -2.83 -4.02
N HIS A 189 12.09 -1.78 -3.24
CA HIS A 189 10.84 -1.01 -3.22
C HIS A 189 10.72 -0.06 -4.42
N ASN A 190 11.82 0.58 -4.82
CA ASN A 190 11.96 1.53 -5.93
C ASN A 190 11.13 2.82 -5.87
N ASP A 191 10.41 3.08 -4.78
CA ASP A 191 9.62 4.31 -4.60
C ASP A 191 9.57 4.75 -3.12
N VAL A 192 10.70 4.63 -2.42
CA VAL A 192 10.84 5.11 -1.04
C VAL A 192 10.82 6.64 -1.05
N LYS A 193 9.81 7.22 -0.42
CA LYS A 193 9.62 8.69 -0.31
C LYS A 193 8.76 9.02 0.92
N PRO A 194 8.79 10.27 1.43
CA PRO A 194 7.95 10.64 2.58
C PRO A 194 6.45 10.37 2.40
N GLY A 195 5.94 10.43 1.15
CA GLY A 195 4.53 10.11 0.84
C GLY A 195 4.17 8.63 0.96
N ASN A 196 5.15 7.73 0.96
CA ASN A 196 4.96 6.28 1.10
C ASN A 196 5.34 5.77 2.51
N VAL A 197 5.50 6.68 3.48
CA VAL A 197 5.78 6.32 4.88
C VAL A 197 4.60 6.76 5.73
N LEU A 198 3.81 5.82 6.24
CA LEU A 198 2.77 6.09 7.21
C LEU A 198 3.39 6.30 8.60
N LEU A 199 2.82 7.23 9.37
CA LEU A 199 3.16 7.42 10.77
C LEU A 199 2.02 6.95 11.67
N THR A 200 2.38 6.54 12.89
CA THR A 200 1.42 6.31 13.97
C THR A 200 2.03 6.76 15.28
N HIS A 201 1.36 7.70 15.94
CA HIS A 201 1.76 8.26 17.21
C HIS A 201 1.05 7.52 18.34
N LYS A 202 1.82 7.07 19.32
CA LYS A 202 1.30 6.52 20.57
C LYS A 202 1.80 7.38 21.72
N GLN A 203 0.94 7.65 22.69
CA GLN A 203 1.28 8.51 23.81
C GLN A 203 2.53 7.99 24.54
N GLY A 204 3.55 8.85 24.66
CA GLY A 204 4.81 8.52 25.33
C GLY A 204 5.75 7.62 24.53
N GLN A 205 5.50 7.37 23.24
CA GLN A 205 6.36 6.58 22.36
C GLN A 205 6.78 7.41 21.16
N SER A 206 7.95 7.07 20.60
CA SER A 206 8.36 7.63 19.30
C SER A 206 7.43 7.16 18.18
N PRO A 207 7.30 7.94 17.09
CA PRO A 207 6.41 7.58 15.98
C PRO A 207 6.77 6.22 15.39
N LEU A 208 5.76 5.36 15.21
CA LEU A 208 5.88 4.14 14.43
C LEU A 208 5.87 4.51 12.94
N ALA A 209 6.91 4.14 12.21
CA ALA A 209 7.03 4.38 10.78
C ALA A 209 6.80 3.09 9.99
N ILE A 210 5.92 3.14 8.99
CA ILE A 210 5.50 1.98 8.20
C ILE A 210 5.59 2.34 6.72
N LEU A 211 6.43 1.63 5.98
CA LEU A 211 6.55 1.77 4.54
C LEU A 211 5.36 1.10 3.84
N MET A 212 4.77 1.79 2.86
CA MET A 212 3.62 1.33 2.10
C MET A 212 3.84 1.49 0.59
N ASP A 213 2.89 0.99 -0.20
CA ASP A 213 2.85 1.08 -1.66
C ASP A 213 3.94 0.27 -2.38
N PHE A 214 3.68 -1.04 -2.50
CA PHE A 214 4.57 -1.98 -3.18
C PHE A 214 4.31 -2.10 -4.69
N GLY A 215 3.58 -1.16 -5.30
CA GLY A 215 3.27 -1.20 -6.74
C GLY A 215 4.49 -1.11 -7.66
N SER A 216 5.58 -0.49 -7.18
CA SER A 216 6.87 -0.40 -7.88
C SER A 216 7.91 -1.43 -7.40
N ALA A 217 7.53 -2.26 -6.42
CA ALA A 217 8.43 -3.23 -5.85
C ALA A 217 8.64 -4.41 -6.80
N ARG A 218 9.88 -4.88 -6.94
CA ARG A 218 10.25 -5.99 -7.83
C ARG A 218 11.54 -6.67 -7.35
N PRO A 219 11.92 -7.84 -7.90
CA PRO A 219 13.22 -8.43 -7.61
C PRO A 219 14.35 -7.41 -7.81
N ALA A 220 15.18 -7.26 -6.78
CA ALA A 220 16.15 -6.17 -6.67
C ALA A 220 17.26 -6.28 -7.73
N LYS A 221 17.80 -7.49 -7.90
CA LYS A 221 18.98 -7.74 -8.72
C LYS A 221 18.57 -7.85 -10.19
N ARG A 222 19.00 -6.87 -10.98
CA ARG A 222 18.80 -6.85 -12.43
C ARG A 222 20.14 -6.75 -13.14
N GLN A 223 20.42 -7.79 -13.92
CA GLN A 223 21.58 -7.85 -14.79
C GLN A 223 21.26 -7.15 -16.11
N ILE A 224 21.90 -6.01 -16.37
CA ILE A 224 21.78 -5.30 -17.64
C ILE A 224 22.93 -5.74 -18.53
N ARG A 225 22.61 -6.28 -19.71
CA ARG A 225 23.57 -6.89 -20.65
C ARG A 225 23.51 -6.28 -22.05
N SER A 226 22.66 -5.28 -22.26
CA SER A 226 22.57 -4.56 -23.52
C SER A 226 22.09 -3.12 -23.31
N ARG A 227 22.32 -2.25 -24.31
CA ARG A 227 21.76 -0.89 -24.31
C ARG A 227 20.23 -0.89 -24.35
N SER A 228 19.63 -1.88 -25.01
CA SER A 228 18.16 -2.01 -25.07
C SER A 228 17.58 -2.30 -23.69
N GLU A 229 18.17 -3.22 -22.92
CA GLU A 229 17.75 -3.50 -21.54
C GLU A 229 17.94 -2.28 -20.62
N ALA A 230 19.03 -1.52 -20.80
CA ALA A 230 19.26 -0.29 -20.06
C ALA A 230 18.17 0.76 -20.34
N LEU A 231 17.78 0.94 -21.60
CA LEU A 231 16.70 1.86 -21.99
C LEU A 231 15.34 1.42 -21.44
N GLN A 232 15.03 0.11 -21.49
CA GLN A 232 13.80 -0.43 -20.89
C GLN A 232 13.75 -0.22 -19.37
N LEU A 233 14.89 -0.37 -18.67
CA LEU A 233 14.98 -0.07 -17.25
C LEU A 233 14.74 1.41 -16.97
N GLN A 234 15.33 2.29 -17.78
CA GLN A 234 15.18 3.74 -17.65
C GLN A 234 13.74 4.20 -17.89
N GLU A 235 13.09 3.67 -18.93
CA GLU A 235 11.68 3.92 -19.23
C GLU A 235 10.77 3.45 -18.10
N TRP A 236 10.97 2.21 -17.64
CA TRP A 236 10.24 1.69 -16.48
C TRP A 236 10.43 2.56 -15.23
N ALA A 237 11.67 2.96 -14.91
CA ALA A 237 11.94 3.82 -13.75
C ALA A 237 11.32 5.21 -13.91
N SER A 238 11.17 5.68 -15.15
CA SER A 238 10.52 6.95 -15.46
C SER A 238 9.05 6.98 -15.01
N GLU A 239 8.38 5.84 -15.10
CA GLU A 239 6.97 5.63 -14.77
C GLU A 239 6.75 5.22 -13.30
N HIS A 240 7.67 4.44 -12.73
CA HIS A 240 7.46 3.76 -11.44
C HIS A 240 8.22 4.37 -10.27
N CYS A 241 9.28 5.17 -10.51
CA CYS A 241 10.08 5.79 -9.46
C CYS A 241 9.83 7.30 -9.41
N SER A 242 9.52 7.84 -8.24
CA SER A 242 9.33 9.29 -8.08
C SER A 242 10.61 10.06 -8.37
N ALA A 243 10.58 10.96 -9.37
CA ALA A 243 11.77 11.66 -9.89
C ALA A 243 12.69 12.30 -8.81
N PRO A 244 12.18 12.99 -7.75
CA PRO A 244 13.05 13.59 -6.73
C PRO A 244 13.80 12.58 -5.85
N PHE A 245 13.33 11.32 -5.80
CA PHE A 245 13.88 10.26 -4.96
C PHE A 245 14.55 9.15 -5.80
N ARG A 246 14.54 9.27 -7.13
CA ARG A 246 15.07 8.28 -8.05
C ARG A 246 16.61 8.30 -8.03
N ALA A 247 17.19 7.11 -7.84
CA ALA A 247 18.63 6.91 -7.84
C ALA A 247 19.29 7.29 -9.19
N PRO A 248 20.53 7.81 -9.19
CA PRO A 248 21.19 8.28 -10.41
C PRO A 248 21.38 7.18 -11.46
N GLU A 249 21.64 5.95 -11.05
CA GLU A 249 21.76 4.77 -11.91
C GLU A 249 20.45 4.37 -12.60
N LEU A 250 19.32 4.98 -12.21
CA LEU A 250 18.02 4.84 -12.88
C LEU A 250 17.69 6.02 -13.81
N TRP A 251 18.49 7.09 -13.80
CA TRP A 251 18.37 8.21 -14.73
C TRP A 251 19.20 7.99 -15.99
N ASP A 252 20.46 7.60 -15.80
CA ASP A 252 21.37 7.18 -16.87
C ASP A 252 21.74 5.72 -16.63
N CYS A 253 20.86 4.82 -17.11
CA CYS A 253 21.03 3.40 -16.88
C CYS A 253 22.27 2.87 -17.62
N PRO A 254 23.28 2.36 -16.89
CA PRO A 254 24.50 1.84 -17.50
C PRO A 254 24.20 0.60 -18.36
N SER A 255 24.85 0.50 -19.51
CA SER A 255 24.89 -0.74 -20.29
C SER A 255 25.95 -1.67 -19.70
N HIS A 256 25.66 -2.97 -19.57
CA HIS A 256 26.60 -3.96 -19.01
C HIS A 256 26.96 -3.75 -17.53
N ALA A 257 25.94 -3.55 -16.68
CA ALA A 257 26.11 -3.41 -15.25
C ALA A 257 25.00 -4.16 -14.48
N ASP A 258 25.22 -4.35 -13.19
CA ASP A 258 24.23 -4.93 -12.29
C ASP A 258 23.62 -3.80 -11.44
N ILE A 259 22.30 -3.70 -11.47
CA ILE A 259 21.52 -2.83 -10.62
C ILE A 259 20.91 -3.69 -9.51
N ASP A 260 20.91 -3.20 -8.28
CA ASP A 260 20.47 -3.95 -7.10
C ASP A 260 19.69 -3.04 -6.13
N GLU A 261 19.41 -3.54 -4.93
CA GLU A 261 18.61 -2.88 -3.91
C GLU A 261 19.20 -1.55 -3.39
N ARG A 262 20.43 -1.20 -3.76
CA ARG A 262 21.05 0.07 -3.36
C ARG A 262 20.33 1.30 -3.92
N THR A 263 19.47 1.12 -4.93
CA THR A 263 18.54 2.17 -5.39
C THR A 263 17.65 2.67 -4.25
N ASP A 264 17.17 1.79 -3.37
CA ASP A 264 16.36 2.17 -2.21
C ASP A 264 17.17 2.94 -1.16
N ILE A 265 18.49 2.68 -1.05
CA ILE A 265 19.36 3.38 -0.11
C ILE A 265 19.54 4.84 -0.50
N TRP A 266 19.62 5.13 -1.81
CA TRP A 266 19.58 6.50 -2.31
C TRP A 266 18.25 7.18 -1.95
N SER A 267 17.12 6.54 -2.28
CA SER A 267 15.78 7.06 -2.03
C SER A 267 15.51 7.28 -0.54
N LEU A 268 16.02 6.39 0.33
CA LEU A 268 16.00 6.53 1.77
C LEU A 268 16.81 7.75 2.24
N GLY A 269 18.00 7.99 1.68
CA GLY A 269 18.80 9.18 1.96
C GLY A 269 18.07 10.49 1.59
N CYS A 270 17.44 10.53 0.42
CA CYS A 270 16.57 11.64 0.01
C CYS A 270 15.37 11.83 0.95
N THR A 271 14.75 10.73 1.40
CA THR A 271 13.63 10.74 2.35
C THR A 271 14.04 11.32 3.69
N LEU A 272 15.21 10.93 4.20
CA LEU A 272 15.79 11.50 5.42
C LEU A 272 16.06 13.00 5.27
N TYR A 273 16.71 13.40 4.16
CA TYR A 273 16.98 14.82 3.88
C TYR A 273 15.71 15.67 3.82
N ALA A 274 14.61 15.13 3.29
CA ALA A 274 13.35 15.87 3.16
C ALA A 274 12.67 16.19 4.50
N VAL A 275 13.01 15.48 5.58
CA VAL A 275 12.36 15.61 6.89
C VAL A 275 13.26 16.17 7.99
N MET A 276 14.50 16.50 7.65
CA MET A 276 15.43 17.29 8.46
C MET A 276 15.24 18.78 8.18
#